data_AF-A0A6A5GFV1-F1
#
_entry.id   AF-A0A6A5GFV1-F1
#
_cell.length_a   1.000
_cell.length_b   1.000
_cell.length_c   1.000
_cell.angle_alpha   90.00
_cell.angle_beta   90.00
_cell.angle_gamma   90.00
#
_symmetry.space_group_name_H-M   'P 1'
#
loop_
_entity.id
_entity.type
_entity.pdbx_description
1 polymer ?
#
loop_
_entity_poly.entity_id
_entity_poly.type
_entity_poly.pdbx_seq_one_letter_code
_entity_poly.pdbx_strand_id
1 'polypeptide(L)'
;MHQTCSPLVDELMFQIEQFVPDSIELDAARNLTRLCSDVMSCFGKTNCLEAQRNKETYTQKCQKLDFKNYGMHKCMPYFYKMAYNQENSCASKYDFFTNDLKTKRIAFTSGKQCLLEIVSVKCSKKTMAYLNDYYDNFVNILTTPPNNTRCTSAYDGLTSIQCMPILKKTSEIFTTTEDYSALNGLSAVKLCESARDCMKNSCVYSLKTVQNMDSACINFRKATFQQCYYSILTSTEDYSKYKCVKDIIAKNKTAKFTDDKACMKSVMTGECSNVSAEGFDAEWDNRSNFGQPL
;
A
#
# COMPACT_ATOMS: atom_id res chain seq x y z
N MET A 1 35.11 -7.63 -25.78
CA MET A 1 34.37 -8.46 -24.80
C MET A 1 32.85 -8.22 -24.86
N HIS A 2 32.38 -7.00 -25.16
CA HIS A 2 30.97 -6.71 -25.42
C HIS A 2 30.38 -7.49 -26.64
N GLN A 3 31.18 -7.68 -27.70
CA GLN A 3 30.76 -8.28 -28.98
C GLN A 3 30.19 -9.71 -28.90
N THR A 4 30.55 -10.51 -27.89
CA THR A 4 30.14 -11.93 -27.84
C THR A 4 28.66 -12.11 -27.50
N CYS A 5 28.10 -11.23 -26.67
CA CYS A 5 26.68 -11.28 -26.30
C CYS A 5 25.82 -10.29 -27.10
N SER A 6 26.43 -9.39 -27.88
CA SER A 6 25.72 -8.39 -28.69
C SER A 6 24.63 -8.99 -29.57
N PRO A 7 24.83 -10.11 -30.31
CA PRO A 7 23.78 -10.67 -31.16
C PRO A 7 22.51 -11.07 -30.38
N LEU A 8 22.67 -11.62 -29.17
CA LEU A 8 21.54 -11.97 -28.31
C LEU A 8 20.83 -10.74 -27.76
N VAL A 9 21.59 -9.70 -27.44
CA VAL A 9 21.06 -8.42 -26.99
C VAL A 9 20.27 -7.73 -28.11
N ASP A 10 20.81 -7.72 -29.32
CA ASP A 10 20.18 -7.08 -30.48
C ASP A 10 18.87 -7.78 -30.83
N GLU A 11 18.85 -9.11 -30.82
CA GLU A 11 17.62 -9.90 -30.98
C GLU A 11 16.60 -9.59 -29.87
N LEU A 12 17.05 -9.47 -28.62
CA LEU A 12 16.16 -9.15 -27.51
C LEU A 12 15.52 -7.77 -27.68
N MET A 13 16.33 -6.77 -28.05
CA MET A 13 15.84 -5.41 -28.27
C MET A 13 14.86 -5.36 -29.44
N PHE A 14 15.19 -6.02 -30.55
CA PHE A 14 14.33 -6.12 -31.72
C PHE A 14 12.97 -6.74 -31.39
N GLN A 15 12.96 -7.87 -30.67
CA GLN A 15 11.72 -8.52 -30.24
C GLN A 15 10.90 -7.61 -29.31
N ILE A 16 11.53 -6.93 -28.35
CA ILE A 16 10.83 -6.01 -27.43
C ILE A 16 10.13 -4.88 -28.21
N GLU A 17 10.75 -4.34 -29.26
CA GLU A 17 10.20 -3.24 -30.07
C GLU A 17 8.97 -3.66 -30.90
N GLN A 18 8.86 -4.94 -31.25
CA GLN A 18 7.73 -5.44 -32.03
C GLN A 18 6.43 -5.58 -31.23
N PHE A 19 6.51 -5.67 -29.91
CA PHE A 19 5.34 -5.94 -29.09
C PHE A 19 4.73 -4.66 -28.51
N VAL A 20 3.42 -4.52 -28.71
CA VAL A 20 2.64 -3.57 -27.92
C VAL A 20 2.57 -4.11 -26.48
N PRO A 21 2.89 -3.28 -25.47
CA PRO A 21 2.62 -3.55 -24.07
C PRO A 21 1.28 -4.25 -23.81
N ASP A 22 1.30 -5.32 -23.01
CA ASP A 22 0.14 -6.07 -22.53
C ASP A 22 -0.67 -6.88 -23.56
N SER A 23 -0.39 -6.79 -24.86
CA SER A 23 -1.07 -7.57 -25.90
C SER A 23 -0.31 -8.83 -26.34
N ILE A 24 0.85 -9.10 -25.74
CA ILE A 24 1.69 -10.24 -26.10
C ILE A 24 1.02 -11.58 -25.74
N GLU A 25 1.04 -12.52 -26.68
CA GLU A 25 0.56 -13.90 -26.49
C GLU A 25 1.51 -14.71 -25.59
N LEU A 26 1.03 -15.83 -25.05
CA LEU A 26 1.80 -16.65 -24.11
C LEU A 26 3.10 -17.18 -24.71
N ASP A 27 3.07 -17.66 -25.95
CA ASP A 27 4.24 -18.26 -26.59
C ASP A 27 5.31 -17.21 -26.90
N ALA A 28 4.89 -16.01 -27.34
CA ALA A 28 5.78 -14.88 -27.50
C ALA A 28 6.40 -14.43 -26.16
N ALA A 29 5.62 -14.41 -25.06
CA ALA A 29 6.14 -14.12 -23.73
C ALA A 29 7.18 -15.17 -23.27
N ARG A 30 6.92 -16.46 -23.53
CA ARG A 30 7.88 -17.55 -23.24
C ARG A 30 9.16 -17.41 -24.06
N ASN A 31 9.05 -17.07 -25.34
CA ASN A 31 10.21 -16.85 -26.20
C ASN A 31 11.08 -15.69 -25.70
N LEU A 32 10.47 -14.56 -25.31
CA LEU A 32 11.19 -13.45 -24.71
C LEU A 32 11.88 -13.83 -23.39
N THR A 33 11.20 -14.59 -22.52
CA THR A 33 11.76 -15.05 -21.24
C THR A 33 12.99 -15.94 -21.48
N ARG A 34 12.92 -16.83 -22.46
CA ARG A 34 14.03 -17.69 -22.87
C ARG A 34 15.20 -16.86 -23.38
N LEU A 35 14.95 -15.91 -24.28
CA LEU A 35 15.97 -15.03 -24.82
C LEU A 35 16.63 -14.17 -23.72
N CYS A 36 15.84 -13.67 -22.77
CA CYS A 36 16.34 -13.03 -21.57
C CYS A 36 17.29 -13.94 -20.76
N SER A 37 16.93 -15.21 -20.60
CA SER A 37 17.77 -16.21 -19.92
C SER A 37 19.08 -16.44 -20.67
N ASP A 38 19.04 -16.50 -22.00
CA ASP A 38 20.22 -16.67 -22.86
C ASP A 38 21.16 -15.47 -22.75
N VAL A 39 20.65 -14.24 -22.76
CA VAL A 39 21.43 -13.00 -22.55
C VAL A 39 22.10 -13.00 -21.18
N MET A 40 21.34 -13.28 -20.11
CA MET A 40 21.88 -13.33 -18.74
C MET A 40 22.94 -14.42 -18.58
N SER A 41 22.73 -15.58 -19.19
CA SER A 41 23.68 -16.71 -19.21
C SER A 41 24.96 -16.35 -19.96
N CYS A 42 24.86 -15.67 -21.11
CA CYS A 42 26.01 -15.23 -21.89
C CYS A 42 26.93 -14.31 -21.08
N PHE A 43 26.37 -13.27 -20.46
CA PHE A 43 27.15 -12.37 -19.61
C PHE A 43 27.67 -13.07 -18.35
N GLY A 44 26.90 -14.01 -17.78
CA GLY A 44 27.30 -14.77 -16.60
C GLY A 44 28.50 -15.70 -16.80
N LYS A 45 28.78 -16.13 -18.03
CA LYS A 45 29.97 -16.94 -18.37
C LYS A 45 31.26 -16.12 -18.46
N THR A 46 31.16 -14.79 -18.44
CA THR A 46 32.30 -13.89 -18.61
C THR A 46 32.68 -13.25 -17.28
N ASN A 47 33.93 -13.40 -16.85
CA ASN A 47 34.40 -12.96 -15.52
C ASN A 47 34.84 -11.49 -15.44
N CYS A 48 34.57 -10.67 -16.46
CA CYS A 48 34.96 -9.25 -16.42
C CYS A 48 33.88 -8.37 -15.77
N LEU A 49 34.32 -7.26 -15.17
CA LEU A 49 33.42 -6.30 -14.49
C LEU A 49 32.32 -5.77 -15.40
N GLU A 50 32.64 -5.50 -16.67
CA GLU A 50 31.67 -5.02 -17.67
C GLU A 50 30.57 -6.07 -17.91
N ALA A 51 30.93 -7.34 -18.07
CA ALA A 51 29.96 -8.41 -18.26
C ALA A 51 29.09 -8.62 -17.02
N GLN A 52 29.65 -8.53 -15.81
CA GLN A 52 28.85 -8.62 -14.58
C GLN A 52 27.85 -7.46 -14.46
N ARG A 53 28.27 -6.22 -14.76
CA ARG A 53 27.35 -5.06 -14.80
C ARG A 53 26.24 -5.22 -15.84
N ASN A 54 26.58 -5.75 -17.01
CA ASN A 54 25.59 -6.03 -18.06
C ASN A 54 24.62 -7.12 -17.63
N LYS A 55 25.10 -8.21 -17.02
CA LYS A 55 24.26 -9.26 -16.44
C LYS A 55 23.23 -8.67 -15.48
N GLU A 56 23.67 -7.89 -14.49
CA GLU A 56 22.78 -7.23 -13.53
C GLU A 56 21.74 -6.33 -14.22
N THR A 57 22.19 -5.55 -15.20
CA THR A 57 21.33 -4.66 -15.99
C THR A 57 20.23 -5.42 -16.73
N TYR A 58 20.61 -6.49 -17.45
CA TYR A 58 19.66 -7.31 -18.20
C TYR A 58 18.77 -8.15 -17.29
N THR A 59 19.27 -8.62 -16.13
CA THR A 59 18.43 -9.26 -15.12
C THR A 59 17.28 -8.34 -14.70
N GLN A 60 17.57 -7.08 -14.33
CA GLN A 60 16.52 -6.15 -13.91
C GLN A 60 15.55 -5.81 -15.05
N LYS A 61 16.05 -5.60 -16.27
CA LYS A 61 15.22 -5.32 -17.45
C LYS A 61 14.29 -6.49 -17.78
N CYS A 62 14.84 -7.70 -17.83
CA CYS A 62 14.10 -8.92 -18.14
C CYS A 62 13.07 -9.26 -17.08
N GLN A 63 13.40 -9.15 -15.79
CA GLN A 63 12.41 -9.30 -14.73
C GLN A 63 11.24 -8.33 -14.91
N LYS A 64 11.51 -7.05 -15.16
CA LYS A 64 10.43 -6.07 -15.39
C LYS A 64 9.59 -6.42 -16.64
N LEU A 65 10.25 -6.87 -17.70
CA LEU A 65 9.61 -7.28 -18.95
C LEU A 65 8.68 -8.48 -18.72
N ASP A 66 9.16 -9.53 -18.04
CA ASP A 66 8.36 -10.71 -17.71
C ASP A 66 7.13 -10.32 -16.88
N PHE A 67 7.29 -9.49 -15.86
CA PHE A 67 6.17 -9.06 -15.01
C PHE A 67 5.09 -8.31 -15.78
N LYS A 68 5.50 -7.53 -16.79
CA LYS A 68 4.58 -6.86 -17.69
C LYS A 68 3.92 -7.86 -18.64
N ASN A 69 4.74 -8.63 -19.36
CA ASN A 69 4.30 -9.56 -20.39
C ASN A 69 3.41 -10.66 -19.85
N TYR A 70 3.62 -11.13 -18.62
CA TYR A 70 2.78 -12.13 -17.96
C TYR A 70 1.59 -11.56 -17.18
N GLY A 71 1.42 -10.23 -17.18
CA GLY A 71 0.30 -9.56 -16.51
C GLY A 71 0.36 -9.59 -14.98
N MET A 72 1.54 -9.83 -14.39
CA MET A 72 1.72 -9.86 -12.94
C MET A 72 1.34 -8.54 -12.28
N HIS A 73 1.68 -7.40 -12.92
CA HIS A 73 1.34 -6.07 -12.42
C HIS A 73 -0.17 -5.80 -12.31
N LYS A 74 -1.00 -6.48 -13.13
CA LYS A 74 -2.48 -6.41 -13.05
C LYS A 74 -3.04 -7.41 -12.04
N CYS A 75 -2.39 -8.56 -11.91
CA CYS A 75 -2.85 -9.66 -11.04
C CYS A 75 -2.56 -9.41 -9.55
N MET A 76 -1.34 -9.00 -9.22
CA MET A 76 -0.90 -8.85 -7.82
C MET A 76 -1.79 -7.91 -6.99
N PRO A 77 -2.32 -6.79 -7.51
CA PRO A 77 -3.30 -5.97 -6.78
C PRO A 77 -4.53 -6.77 -6.29
N TYR A 78 -5.04 -7.72 -7.08
CA TYR A 78 -6.16 -8.57 -6.67
C TYR A 78 -5.77 -9.54 -5.56
N PHE A 79 -4.58 -10.16 -5.67
CA PHE A 79 -4.07 -11.04 -4.62
C PHE A 79 -3.96 -10.31 -3.29
N TYR A 80 -3.28 -9.16 -3.26
CA TYR A 80 -3.14 -8.38 -2.03
C TYR A 80 -4.49 -7.86 -1.52
N LYS A 81 -5.42 -7.48 -2.39
CA LYS A 81 -6.77 -7.08 -1.95
C LYS A 81 -7.46 -8.24 -1.20
N MET A 82 -7.48 -9.43 -1.79
CA MET A 82 -8.15 -10.59 -1.19
C MET A 82 -7.48 -11.03 0.12
N ALA A 83 -6.14 -11.04 0.16
CA ALA A 83 -5.39 -11.36 1.36
C ALA A 83 -5.63 -10.34 2.48
N TYR A 84 -5.60 -9.04 2.16
CA TYR A 84 -5.83 -7.96 3.13
C TYR A 84 -7.25 -7.99 3.71
N ASN A 85 -8.26 -8.19 2.86
CA ASN A 85 -9.65 -8.28 3.26
C ASN A 85 -10.02 -9.61 3.93
N GLN A 86 -9.08 -10.56 4.02
CA GLN A 86 -9.28 -11.91 4.54
C GLN A 86 -10.40 -12.67 3.79
N GLU A 87 -10.58 -12.37 2.50
CA GLU A 87 -11.54 -13.02 1.60
C GLU A 87 -11.10 -14.45 1.22
N ASN A 88 -9.90 -14.87 1.63
CA ASN A 88 -9.37 -16.21 1.45
C ASN A 88 -8.72 -16.71 2.75
N SER A 89 -9.30 -17.76 3.34
CA SER A 89 -8.87 -18.32 4.63
C SER A 89 -7.51 -19.01 4.59
N CYS A 90 -7.02 -19.43 3.41
CA CYS A 90 -5.67 -19.95 3.23
C CYS A 90 -4.65 -18.82 3.38
N ALA A 91 -4.88 -17.71 2.67
CA ALA A 91 -3.97 -16.57 2.65
C ALA A 91 -3.82 -15.89 4.02
N SER A 92 -4.89 -15.84 4.82
CA SER A 92 -4.88 -15.25 6.17
C SER A 92 -3.92 -15.93 7.17
N LYS A 93 -3.37 -17.10 6.85
CA LYS A 93 -2.41 -17.84 7.70
C LYS A 93 -0.97 -17.36 7.55
N TYR A 94 -0.67 -16.53 6.56
CA TYR A 94 0.69 -16.12 6.21
C TYR A 94 0.81 -14.61 6.17
N ASP A 95 1.97 -14.10 6.60
CA ASP A 95 2.26 -12.67 6.57
C ASP A 95 2.87 -12.25 5.22
N PHE A 96 2.00 -12.09 4.21
CA PHE A 96 2.40 -11.63 2.87
C PHE A 96 2.77 -10.14 2.81
N PHE A 97 2.45 -9.36 3.84
CA PHE A 97 2.60 -7.89 3.87
C PHE A 97 3.83 -7.43 4.67
N THR A 98 4.51 -8.33 5.37
CA THR A 98 5.73 -8.03 6.11
C THR A 98 6.80 -7.34 5.25
N ASN A 99 7.60 -6.46 5.87
CA ASN A 99 8.80 -5.92 5.25
C ASN A 99 10.07 -6.72 5.57
N ASP A 100 9.99 -7.69 6.49
CA ASP A 100 11.11 -8.59 6.77
C ASP A 100 11.27 -9.61 5.65
N LEU A 101 12.42 -9.59 4.97
CA LEU A 101 12.65 -10.40 3.76
C LEU A 101 12.63 -11.91 4.04
N LYS A 102 13.02 -12.35 5.24
CA LYS A 102 13.01 -13.77 5.63
C LYS A 102 11.58 -14.24 5.86
N THR A 103 10.81 -13.49 6.63
CA THR A 103 9.38 -13.75 6.87
C THR A 103 8.61 -13.69 5.55
N LYS A 104 8.90 -12.73 4.67
CA LYS A 104 8.29 -12.63 3.33
C LYS A 104 8.58 -13.88 2.50
N ARG A 105 9.85 -14.33 2.47
CA ARG A 105 10.22 -15.56 1.76
C ARG A 105 9.44 -16.77 2.29
N ILE A 106 9.36 -16.92 3.61
CA ILE A 106 8.60 -18.01 4.24
C ILE A 106 7.11 -17.91 3.86
N ALA A 107 6.50 -16.73 3.96
CA ALA A 107 5.09 -16.52 3.62
C ALA A 107 4.78 -16.91 2.17
N PHE A 108 5.60 -16.49 1.20
CA PHE A 108 5.39 -16.84 -0.20
C PHE A 108 5.75 -18.30 -0.51
N THR A 109 6.78 -18.88 0.10
CA THR A 109 7.11 -20.30 -0.12
C THR A 109 6.08 -21.23 0.49
N SER A 110 5.73 -21.06 1.77
CA SER A 110 4.76 -21.91 2.46
C SER A 110 3.31 -21.61 2.03
N GLY A 111 3.01 -20.35 1.71
CA GLY A 111 1.71 -19.91 1.21
C GLY A 111 1.53 -20.04 -0.30
N LYS A 112 2.44 -20.72 -1.02
CA LYS A 112 2.42 -20.87 -2.48
C LYS A 112 1.06 -21.29 -3.00
N GLN A 113 0.47 -22.32 -2.41
CA GLN A 113 -0.82 -22.86 -2.83
C GLN A 113 -1.96 -21.83 -2.68
N CYS A 114 -1.97 -21.04 -1.61
CA CYS A 114 -2.97 -19.99 -1.41
C CYS A 114 -2.89 -18.91 -2.50
N LEU A 115 -1.66 -18.53 -2.88
CA LEU A 115 -1.47 -17.58 -3.98
C LEU A 115 -1.97 -18.16 -5.30
N LEU A 116 -1.58 -19.39 -5.65
CA LEU A 116 -1.99 -20.03 -6.89
C LEU A 116 -3.52 -20.20 -6.98
N GLU A 117 -4.19 -20.51 -5.87
CA GLU A 117 -5.66 -20.56 -5.79
C GLU A 117 -6.30 -19.21 -6.13
N ILE A 118 -5.84 -18.12 -5.50
CA ILE A 118 -6.38 -16.77 -5.75
C ILE A 118 -6.12 -16.35 -7.21
N VAL A 119 -4.91 -16.57 -7.71
CA VAL A 119 -4.52 -16.21 -9.07
C VAL A 119 -5.33 -17.00 -10.09
N SER A 120 -5.62 -18.29 -9.85
CA SER A 120 -6.37 -19.14 -10.78
C SER A 120 -7.79 -18.62 -11.05
N VAL A 121 -8.37 -17.91 -10.07
CA VAL A 121 -9.73 -17.36 -10.15
C VAL A 121 -9.75 -15.93 -10.70
N LYS A 122 -8.73 -15.11 -10.37
CA LYS A 122 -8.76 -13.65 -10.63
C LYS A 122 -7.85 -13.20 -11.76
N CYS A 123 -6.93 -14.04 -12.23
CA CYS A 123 -5.88 -13.64 -13.15
C CYS A 123 -5.88 -14.45 -14.45
N SER A 124 -5.12 -13.96 -15.43
CA SER A 124 -5.06 -14.58 -16.75
C SER A 124 -4.35 -15.94 -16.73
N LYS A 125 -4.68 -16.82 -17.69
CA LYS A 125 -3.94 -18.08 -17.91
C LYS A 125 -2.44 -17.86 -18.09
N LYS A 126 -2.05 -16.75 -18.71
CA LYS A 126 -0.65 -16.36 -18.91
C LYS A 126 0.05 -16.08 -17.59
N THR A 127 -0.61 -15.39 -16.66
CA THR A 127 -0.12 -15.17 -15.29
C THR A 127 0.05 -16.51 -14.55
N MET A 128 -0.92 -17.41 -14.67
CA MET A 128 -0.82 -18.75 -14.11
C MET A 128 0.36 -19.54 -14.67
N ALA A 129 0.60 -19.48 -15.99
CA ALA A 129 1.75 -20.14 -16.61
C ALA A 129 3.08 -19.62 -16.03
N TYR A 130 3.22 -18.31 -15.85
CA TYR A 130 4.42 -17.74 -15.22
C TYR A 130 4.65 -18.25 -13.80
N LEU A 131 3.60 -18.26 -12.97
CA LEU A 131 3.71 -18.69 -11.58
C LEU A 131 3.93 -20.21 -11.45
N ASN A 132 3.49 -21.00 -12.42
CA ASN A 132 3.79 -22.44 -12.47
C ASN A 132 5.24 -22.68 -12.88
N ASP A 133 5.70 -22.01 -13.93
CA ASP A 133 7.00 -22.26 -14.56
C ASP A 133 8.16 -21.58 -13.79
N TYR A 134 7.90 -20.43 -13.13
CA TYR A 134 8.94 -19.54 -12.58
C TYR A 134 8.67 -19.09 -11.13
N TYR A 135 7.95 -19.89 -10.33
CA TYR A 135 7.58 -19.51 -8.96
C TYR A 135 8.77 -19.09 -8.09
N ASP A 136 9.85 -19.86 -8.11
CA ASP A 136 11.01 -19.60 -7.24
C ASP A 136 11.71 -18.29 -7.62
N ASN A 137 11.74 -17.97 -8.93
CA ASN A 137 12.22 -16.68 -9.40
C ASN A 137 11.30 -15.54 -8.93
N PHE A 138 9.98 -15.72 -8.98
CA PHE A 138 9.02 -14.77 -8.43
C PHE A 138 9.26 -14.50 -6.93
N VAL A 139 9.46 -15.55 -6.12
CA VAL A 139 9.79 -15.40 -4.68
C VAL A 139 11.14 -14.72 -4.49
N ASN A 140 12.15 -15.06 -5.30
CA ASN A 140 13.46 -14.42 -5.24
C ASN A 140 13.36 -12.93 -5.53
N ILE A 141 12.59 -12.54 -6.54
CA ILE A 141 12.36 -11.12 -6.88
C ILE A 141 11.72 -10.39 -5.72
N LEU A 142 10.73 -10.97 -5.03
CA LEU A 142 10.05 -10.34 -3.88
C LEU A 142 10.92 -10.21 -2.62
N THR A 143 12.01 -10.97 -2.53
CA THR A 143 12.77 -11.16 -1.27
C THR A 143 14.24 -10.80 -1.39
N THR A 144 14.69 -10.38 -2.57
CA THR A 144 16.07 -10.02 -2.86
C THR A 144 16.08 -8.64 -3.50
N PRO A 145 16.18 -7.56 -2.70
CA PRO A 145 16.21 -6.21 -3.24
C PRO A 145 17.43 -6.03 -4.17
N PRO A 146 17.27 -5.37 -5.32
CA PRO A 146 18.41 -5.06 -6.18
C PRO A 146 19.30 -4.00 -5.53
N ASN A 147 20.58 -3.99 -5.89
CA ASN A 147 21.51 -2.91 -5.51
C ASN A 147 21.22 -1.57 -6.20
N ASN A 148 20.09 -1.43 -6.90
CA ASN A 148 19.78 -0.21 -7.65
C ASN A 148 19.15 0.85 -6.75
N THR A 149 19.38 2.12 -7.09
CA THR A 149 18.87 3.28 -6.34
C THR A 149 17.74 4.02 -7.06
N ARG A 150 17.28 3.49 -8.21
CA ARG A 150 16.36 4.21 -9.11
C ARG A 150 14.89 3.86 -8.93
N CYS A 151 14.56 2.89 -8.07
CA CYS A 151 13.16 2.54 -7.76
C CYS A 151 12.34 2.08 -8.97
N THR A 152 13.01 1.46 -9.94
CA THR A 152 12.41 1.05 -11.22
C THR A 152 12.40 -0.46 -11.46
N SER A 153 12.85 -1.27 -10.50
CA SER A 153 12.92 -2.72 -10.63
C SER A 153 11.55 -3.40 -10.48
N ALA A 154 11.49 -4.69 -10.84
CA ALA A 154 10.33 -5.52 -10.55
C ALA A 154 10.08 -5.63 -9.03
N TYR A 155 11.14 -5.73 -8.21
CA TYR A 155 11.04 -5.72 -6.75
C TYR A 155 10.33 -4.46 -6.24
N ASP A 156 10.78 -3.29 -6.66
CA ASP A 156 10.21 -2.00 -6.23
C ASP A 156 8.72 -1.92 -6.61
N GLY A 157 8.39 -2.29 -7.85
CA GLY A 157 7.02 -2.32 -8.32
C GLY A 157 6.13 -3.24 -7.49
N LEU A 158 6.55 -4.49 -7.24
CA LEU A 158 5.73 -5.48 -6.53
C LEU A 158 5.57 -5.18 -5.05
N THR A 159 6.65 -4.72 -4.41
CA THR A 159 6.61 -4.36 -2.99
C THR A 159 5.78 -3.10 -2.80
N SER A 160 5.78 -2.15 -3.73
CA SER A 160 4.87 -1.00 -3.65
C SER A 160 3.39 -1.39 -3.82
N ILE A 161 3.08 -2.36 -4.68
CA ILE A 161 1.71 -2.85 -4.91
C ILE A 161 1.09 -3.42 -3.63
N GLN A 162 1.88 -3.93 -2.68
CA GLN A 162 1.37 -4.42 -1.39
C GLN A 162 0.65 -3.34 -0.57
N CYS A 163 0.95 -2.05 -0.82
CA CYS A 163 0.30 -0.92 -0.17
C CYS A 163 -1.08 -0.59 -0.75
N MET A 164 -1.43 -1.10 -1.94
CA MET A 164 -2.67 -0.73 -2.61
C MET A 164 -3.95 -1.00 -1.80
N PRO A 165 -4.10 -2.14 -1.09
CA PRO A 165 -5.33 -2.39 -0.32
C PRO A 165 -5.54 -1.34 0.78
N ILE A 166 -4.48 -1.01 1.53
CA ILE A 166 -4.59 -0.05 2.62
C ILE A 166 -4.76 1.38 2.12
N LEU A 167 -4.10 1.74 1.02
CA LEU A 167 -4.27 3.04 0.37
C LEU A 167 -5.70 3.21 -0.14
N LYS A 168 -6.28 2.16 -0.73
CA LYS A 168 -7.65 2.18 -1.21
C LYS A 168 -8.63 2.38 -0.05
N LYS A 169 -8.49 1.59 1.03
CA LYS A 169 -9.36 1.70 2.21
C LYS A 169 -9.26 3.07 2.89
N THR A 170 -8.05 3.65 2.92
CA THR A 170 -7.82 5.00 3.43
C THR A 170 -8.49 6.05 2.54
N SER A 171 -8.39 5.91 1.21
CA SER A 171 -9.08 6.79 0.28
C SER A 171 -10.60 6.71 0.38
N GLU A 172 -11.17 5.51 0.57
CA GLU A 172 -12.62 5.32 0.75
C GLU A 172 -13.12 6.11 1.97
N ILE A 173 -12.36 6.09 3.07
CA ILE A 173 -12.63 6.85 4.29
C ILE A 173 -12.60 8.37 4.05
N PHE A 174 -11.66 8.87 3.24
CA PHE A 174 -11.61 10.30 2.89
C PHE A 174 -12.81 10.75 2.06
N THR A 175 -13.43 9.84 1.32
CA THR A 175 -14.56 10.15 0.42
C THR A 175 -15.93 9.88 1.03
N THR A 176 -16.03 9.16 2.15
CA THR A 176 -17.31 8.99 2.87
C THR A 176 -17.68 10.29 3.56
N THR A 177 -18.47 11.11 2.88
CA THR A 177 -18.85 12.47 3.28
C THR A 177 -20.07 12.58 4.20
N GLU A 178 -20.81 11.49 4.45
CA GLU A 178 -22.15 11.62 5.03
C GLU A 178 -22.27 11.28 6.51
N ASP A 179 -21.37 10.46 7.09
CA ASP A 179 -21.42 10.19 8.53
C ASP A 179 -20.10 9.68 9.11
N TYR A 180 -19.21 10.60 9.50
CA TYR A 180 -17.97 10.25 10.20
C TYR A 180 -18.21 9.67 11.61
N SER A 181 -19.44 9.77 12.15
CA SER A 181 -19.79 9.17 13.44
C SER A 181 -19.93 7.64 13.35
N ALA A 182 -20.27 7.11 12.16
CA ALA A 182 -20.31 5.68 11.88
C ALA A 182 -18.93 5.04 11.67
N LEU A 183 -17.88 5.87 11.46
CA LEU A 183 -16.52 5.37 11.29
C LEU A 183 -15.93 5.01 12.66
N ASN A 184 -15.56 3.74 12.86
CA ASN A 184 -14.78 3.37 14.05
C ASN A 184 -13.42 4.08 13.99
N GLY A 185 -13.26 5.12 14.79
CA GLY A 185 -12.20 6.07 14.56
C GLY A 185 -10.78 5.60 14.85
N LEU A 186 -10.65 4.69 15.81
CA LEU A 186 -9.39 3.99 16.09
C LEU A 186 -8.90 3.22 14.86
N SER A 187 -9.81 2.81 13.96
CA SER A 187 -9.43 2.16 12.71
C SER A 187 -8.99 3.15 11.64
N ALA A 188 -9.57 4.35 11.56
CA ALA A 188 -9.25 5.33 10.52
C ALA A 188 -7.87 5.98 10.70
N VAL A 189 -7.49 6.38 11.92
CA VAL A 189 -6.15 6.94 12.20
C VAL A 189 -5.08 5.88 11.95
N LYS A 190 -5.29 4.66 12.47
CA LYS A 190 -4.38 3.53 12.22
C LYS A 190 -4.25 3.21 10.74
N LEU A 191 -5.34 3.30 9.96
CA LEU A 191 -5.30 3.13 8.51
C LEU A 191 -4.45 4.21 7.84
N CYS A 192 -4.61 5.47 8.26
CA CYS A 192 -3.80 6.60 7.81
C CYS A 192 -2.31 6.42 8.10
N GLU A 193 -1.95 6.07 9.34
CA GLU A 193 -0.57 5.82 9.74
C GLU A 193 0.03 4.65 8.97
N SER A 194 -0.72 3.55 8.87
CA SER A 194 -0.28 2.35 8.16
C SER A 194 -0.13 2.59 6.65
N ALA A 195 -1.03 3.38 6.04
CA ALA A 195 -0.93 3.79 4.64
C ALA A 195 0.31 4.65 4.39
N ARG A 196 0.52 5.66 5.24
CA ARG A 196 1.71 6.52 5.22
C ARG A 196 2.99 5.72 5.38
N ASP A 197 3.05 4.85 6.37
CA ASP A 197 4.24 4.07 6.67
C ASP A 197 4.52 3.06 5.55
N CYS A 198 3.49 2.48 4.94
CA CYS A 198 3.64 1.65 3.75
C CYS A 198 4.24 2.45 2.58
N MET A 199 3.76 3.68 2.33
CA MET A 199 4.32 4.53 1.28
C MET A 199 5.75 4.98 1.58
N LYS A 200 6.05 5.38 2.82
CA LYS A 200 7.39 5.83 3.24
C LYS A 200 8.45 4.74 3.08
N ASN A 201 8.07 3.48 3.31
CA ASN A 201 8.96 2.34 3.15
C ASN A 201 9.15 1.89 1.69
N SER A 202 8.47 2.52 0.73
CA SER A 202 8.57 2.21 -0.69
C SER A 202 9.12 3.40 -1.46
N CYS A 203 10.23 3.19 -2.15
CA CYS A 203 10.86 4.25 -2.92
C CYS A 203 10.18 4.55 -4.27
N VAL A 204 9.13 3.79 -4.62
CA VAL A 204 8.25 4.06 -5.78
C VAL A 204 7.40 5.30 -5.55
N TYR A 205 7.03 5.59 -4.30
CA TYR A 205 6.23 6.78 -3.97
C TYR A 205 7.13 8.00 -3.83
N SER A 206 6.80 9.07 -4.56
CA SER A 206 7.53 10.32 -4.45
C SER A 206 7.32 10.97 -3.08
N LEU A 207 8.30 11.76 -2.61
CA LEU A 207 8.19 12.55 -1.38
C LEU A 207 6.91 13.41 -1.38
N LYS A 208 6.57 14.02 -2.52
CA LYS A 208 5.35 14.82 -2.68
C LYS A 208 4.09 13.98 -2.48
N THR A 209 4.05 12.75 -2.99
CA THR A 209 2.91 11.84 -2.81
C THR A 209 2.73 11.46 -1.34
N VAL A 210 3.84 11.20 -0.64
CA VAL A 210 3.82 10.92 0.80
C VAL A 210 3.34 12.15 1.59
N GLN A 211 3.84 13.35 1.28
CA GLN A 211 3.42 14.59 1.93
C GLN A 211 1.94 14.90 1.69
N ASN A 212 1.41 14.60 0.51
CA ASN A 212 -0.01 14.74 0.20
C ASN A 212 -0.86 13.78 1.07
N MET A 213 -0.40 12.54 1.27
CA MET A 213 -1.06 11.59 2.18
C MET A 213 -1.02 12.11 3.63
N ASP A 214 0.13 12.61 4.08
CA ASP A 214 0.27 13.21 5.42
C ASP A 214 -0.73 14.37 5.62
N SER A 215 -0.83 15.24 4.62
CA SER A 215 -1.75 16.39 4.64
C SER A 215 -3.20 15.94 4.63
N ALA A 216 -3.56 14.93 3.84
CA ALA A 216 -4.91 14.35 3.79
C ALA A 216 -5.30 13.74 5.14
N CYS A 217 -4.40 12.99 5.78
CA CYS A 217 -4.64 12.42 7.10
C CYS A 217 -4.82 13.49 8.19
N ILE A 218 -4.04 14.58 8.16
CA ILE A 218 -4.20 15.71 9.07
C ILE A 218 -5.56 16.39 8.86
N ASN A 219 -5.91 16.68 7.60
CA ASN A 219 -7.18 17.32 7.27
C ASN A 219 -8.39 16.46 7.67
N PHE A 220 -8.32 15.15 7.45
CA PHE A 220 -9.34 14.20 7.89
C PHE A 220 -9.52 14.22 9.41
N ARG A 221 -8.43 14.23 10.18
CA ARG A 221 -8.48 14.33 11.65
C ARG A 221 -9.11 15.65 12.11
N LYS A 222 -8.75 16.75 11.46
CA LYS A 222 -9.34 18.07 11.75
C LYS A 222 -10.84 18.09 11.46
N ALA A 223 -11.26 17.57 10.29
CA ALA A 223 -12.67 17.55 9.89
C ALA A 223 -13.52 16.69 10.85
N THR A 224 -13.03 15.51 11.24
CA THR A 224 -13.72 14.63 12.20
C THR A 224 -13.86 15.28 13.58
N PHE A 225 -12.79 15.90 14.09
CA PHE A 225 -12.86 16.70 15.31
C PHE A 225 -13.91 17.80 15.22
N GLN A 226 -13.86 18.62 14.17
CA GLN A 226 -14.77 19.75 13.97
C GLN A 226 -16.23 19.28 13.93
N GLN A 227 -16.53 18.25 13.15
CA GLN A 227 -17.90 17.75 13.01
C GLN A 227 -18.46 17.25 14.35
N CYS A 228 -17.68 16.46 15.08
CA CYS A 228 -18.08 15.99 16.41
C CYS A 228 -18.28 17.15 17.39
N TYR A 229 -17.33 18.09 17.43
CA TYR A 229 -17.39 19.26 18.29
C TYR A 229 -18.65 20.10 18.01
N TYR A 230 -18.94 20.37 16.74
CA TYR A 230 -20.17 21.09 16.36
C TYR A 230 -21.43 20.30 16.69
N SER A 231 -21.45 18.98 16.43
CA SER A 231 -22.60 18.12 16.76
C SER A 231 -22.97 18.24 18.24
N ILE A 232 -22.00 18.10 19.15
CA ILE A 232 -22.21 18.24 20.60
C ILE A 232 -22.67 19.66 20.97
N LEU A 233 -22.09 20.71 20.36
CA LEU A 233 -22.48 22.10 20.62
C LEU A 233 -23.93 22.40 20.23
N THR A 234 -24.41 21.78 19.15
CA THR A 234 -25.74 22.03 18.58
C THR A 234 -26.79 21.01 19.04
N SER A 235 -26.37 19.93 19.68
CA SER A 235 -27.25 18.86 20.16
C SER A 235 -28.17 19.34 21.28
N THR A 236 -29.38 18.79 21.32
CA THR A 236 -30.34 18.97 22.41
C THR A 236 -30.27 17.85 23.45
N GLU A 237 -29.33 16.91 23.30
CA GLU A 237 -29.15 15.78 24.20
C GLU A 237 -28.67 16.20 25.60
N ASP A 238 -29.07 15.42 26.60
CA ASP A 238 -28.59 15.60 27.97
C ASP A 238 -27.26 14.85 28.20
N TYR A 239 -26.17 15.62 28.25
CA TYR A 239 -24.84 15.10 28.56
C TYR A 239 -24.59 14.90 30.07
N SER A 240 -25.59 15.04 30.94
CA SER A 240 -25.48 14.79 32.38
C SER A 240 -25.16 13.32 32.73
N LYS A 241 -25.19 12.40 31.77
CA LYS A 241 -24.62 11.05 31.94
C LYS A 241 -23.11 11.10 32.25
N TYR A 242 -22.40 12.14 31.83
CA TYR A 242 -20.99 12.37 32.17
C TYR A 242 -20.84 13.07 33.52
N LYS A 243 -20.03 12.48 34.41
CA LYS A 243 -19.77 13.02 35.75
C LYS A 243 -19.24 14.47 35.71
N CYS A 244 -18.32 14.77 34.80
CA CYS A 244 -17.75 16.11 34.69
C CYS A 244 -18.80 17.19 34.33
N VAL A 245 -19.80 16.84 33.51
CA VAL A 245 -20.88 17.75 33.13
C VAL A 245 -21.75 18.07 34.36
N LYS A 246 -22.13 17.04 35.13
CA LYS A 246 -22.85 17.22 36.40
C LYS A 246 -22.08 18.10 37.38
N ASP A 247 -20.78 17.85 37.54
CA ASP A 247 -19.94 18.58 38.49
C ASP A 247 -19.82 20.08 38.11
N ILE A 248 -19.75 20.41 36.81
CA ILE A 248 -19.70 21.79 36.31
C ILE A 248 -21.03 22.50 36.57
N ILE A 249 -22.16 21.88 36.20
CA ILE A 249 -23.50 22.47 36.37
C ILE A 249 -23.83 22.66 37.86
N ALA A 250 -23.41 21.72 38.72
CA ALA A 250 -23.62 21.81 40.16
C ALA A 250 -22.83 22.96 40.81
N LYS A 251 -21.61 23.25 40.32
CA LYS A 251 -20.79 24.37 40.79
C LYS A 251 -21.30 25.72 40.30
N ASN A 252 -21.70 25.80 39.04
CA ASN A 252 -22.27 27.01 38.45
C ASN A 252 -23.29 26.63 37.36
N LYS A 253 -24.57 26.93 37.61
CA LYS A 253 -25.66 26.61 36.68
C LYS A 253 -25.54 27.29 35.31
N THR A 254 -24.75 28.35 35.18
CA THR A 254 -24.53 29.06 33.91
C THR A 254 -23.24 28.65 33.18
N ALA A 255 -22.40 27.82 33.80
CA ALA A 255 -21.16 27.35 33.18
C ALA A 255 -21.45 26.33 32.08
N LYS A 256 -20.71 26.44 30.96
CA LYS A 256 -20.82 25.49 29.84
C LYS A 256 -19.69 24.46 29.94
N PHE A 257 -20.03 23.18 29.97
CA PHE A 257 -19.03 22.11 29.97
C PHE A 257 -18.15 22.13 28.71
N THR A 258 -18.66 22.72 27.62
CA THR A 258 -17.99 22.85 26.32
C THR A 258 -16.80 23.81 26.35
N ASP A 259 -16.64 24.60 27.42
CA ASP A 259 -15.48 25.46 27.63
C ASP A 259 -14.37 24.76 28.43
N ASP A 260 -14.68 23.62 29.07
CA ASP A 260 -13.74 22.82 29.84
C ASP A 260 -13.08 21.75 28.95
N LYS A 261 -11.76 21.88 28.73
CA LYS A 261 -10.98 20.97 27.86
C LYS A 261 -11.13 19.51 28.27
N ALA A 262 -11.03 19.21 29.58
CA ALA A 262 -11.04 17.84 30.06
C ALA A 262 -12.44 17.23 29.98
N CYS A 263 -13.48 18.00 30.30
CA CYS A 263 -14.85 17.53 30.23
C CYS A 263 -15.30 17.36 28.77
N MET A 264 -14.99 18.31 27.90
CA MET A 264 -15.32 18.18 26.48
C MET A 264 -14.58 16.98 25.84
N LYS A 265 -13.32 16.72 26.22
CA LYS A 265 -12.62 15.51 25.81
C LYS A 265 -13.36 14.24 26.22
N SER A 266 -13.79 14.18 27.49
CA SER A 266 -14.55 13.03 28.00
C SER A 266 -15.88 12.82 27.28
N VAL A 267 -16.60 13.90 26.97
CA VAL A 267 -17.86 13.83 26.22
C VAL A 267 -17.60 13.39 24.78
N MET A 268 -16.64 14.01 24.08
CA MET A 268 -16.27 13.62 22.71
C MET A 268 -15.80 12.16 22.62
N THR A 269 -15.06 11.65 23.62
CA THR A 269 -14.65 10.24 23.64
C THR A 269 -15.82 9.27 23.74
N GLY A 270 -16.90 9.63 24.43
CA GLY A 270 -18.05 8.73 24.61
C GLY A 270 -19.20 8.95 23.62
N GLU A 271 -19.33 10.15 23.05
CA GLU A 271 -20.40 10.48 22.10
C GLU A 271 -19.96 10.37 20.64
N CYS A 272 -18.68 10.57 20.36
CA CYS A 272 -18.17 10.56 18.99
C CYS A 272 -17.29 9.35 18.73
N SER A 273 -17.01 9.11 17.45
CA SER A 273 -15.99 8.15 17.07
C SER A 273 -14.64 8.53 17.70
N ASN A 274 -13.86 7.52 18.10
CA ASN A 274 -12.52 7.72 18.69
C ASN A 274 -11.59 8.62 17.84
N VAL A 275 -11.84 8.81 16.53
CA VAL A 275 -11.05 9.76 15.68
C VAL A 275 -11.13 11.16 16.26
N SER A 276 -12.34 11.55 16.70
CA SER A 276 -12.62 12.90 17.16
C SER A 276 -11.93 13.20 18.50
N ALA A 277 -11.58 12.17 19.27
CA ALA A 277 -10.83 12.27 20.52
C ALA A 277 -9.31 12.11 20.32
N GLU A 278 -8.87 11.41 19.27
CA GLU A 278 -7.47 11.26 18.92
C GLU A 278 -6.92 12.52 18.25
N GLY A 279 -5.92 13.14 18.89
CA GLY A 279 -5.47 14.48 18.49
C GLY A 279 -6.35 15.61 19.01
N PHE A 280 -7.33 15.31 19.87
CA PHE A 280 -8.17 16.29 20.57
C PHE A 280 -7.33 17.43 21.13
N ASP A 281 -6.22 17.14 21.80
CA ASP A 281 -5.42 18.19 22.45
C ASP A 281 -4.86 19.18 21.43
N ALA A 282 -4.40 18.70 20.27
CA ALA A 282 -3.84 19.52 19.20
C ALA A 282 -4.91 20.29 18.42
N GLU A 283 -6.11 19.72 18.21
CA GLU A 283 -7.21 20.43 17.55
C GLU A 283 -7.91 21.42 18.50
N TRP A 284 -8.06 21.07 19.78
CA TRP A 284 -8.67 21.90 20.82
C TRP A 284 -7.96 23.25 20.95
N ASP A 285 -6.63 23.24 20.95
CA ASP A 285 -5.85 24.47 21.07
C ASP A 285 -5.95 25.35 19.81
N ASN A 286 -6.33 24.77 18.67
CA ASN A 286 -6.53 25.47 17.39
C ASN A 286 -8.00 25.83 17.08
N ARG A 287 -8.92 25.61 18.02
CA ARG A 287 -10.37 25.69 17.76
C ARG A 287 -10.91 27.08 17.42
N SER A 288 -10.19 28.14 17.80
CA SER A 288 -10.52 29.53 17.44
C SER A 288 -10.43 29.81 15.94
N ASN A 289 -9.74 28.97 15.17
CA ASN A 289 -9.50 29.17 13.73
C ASN A 289 -10.54 28.46 12.83
N PHE A 290 -11.57 27.82 13.42
CA PHE A 290 -12.55 27.06 12.64
C PHE A 290 -13.59 27.92 11.90
N GLY A 291 -13.59 29.24 12.11
CA GLY A 291 -14.50 30.20 11.46
C GLY A 291 -13.95 30.89 10.20
N GLN A 292 -12.78 30.51 9.69
CA GLN A 292 -12.28 31.04 8.41
C GLN A 292 -12.60 30.06 7.26
N PRO A 293 -13.24 30.53 6.16
CA PRO A 293 -13.48 29.70 4.99
C PRO A 293 -12.14 29.23 4.39
N LEU A 294 -12.13 28.00 3.86
CA LEU A 294 -11.07 27.49 2.99
C LEU A 294 -10.95 28.34 1.71
#